data_AF-A0A7C1SWJ2-F1
#
_entry.id   AF-A0A7C1SWJ2-F1
#
_cell.length_a   1.000
_cell.length_b   1.000
_cell.length_c   1.000
_cell.angle_alpha   90.00
_cell.angle_beta   90.00
_cell.angle_gamma   90.00
#
_symmetry.space_group_name_H-M   'P 1'
#
loop_
_entity.id
_entity.type
_entity.pdbx_description
1 polymer ?
#
loop_
_entity_poly.entity_id
_entity_poly.type
_entity_poly.pdbx_seq_one_letter_code
_entity_poly.pdbx_strand_id
1 'polypeptide(L)'
;MPIELPIRPLTAQSFAPFGEVIEADPSTMRLINGGTTERFHALFSSEITGEGARVIVNIFRGQPRTFPYEIGMMERHPLGSQSFSPLSGRPFLVAVSPEEDGKPGQPQVFLASAHQGVN
;
A
#
# COMPACT_ATOMS: atom_id res chain seq x y z
N MET A 1 24.34 12.33 -10.87
CA MET A 1 24.51 10.95 -10.36
C MET A 1 23.15 10.49 -9.85
N PRO A 2 22.73 9.24 -10.13
CA PRO A 2 21.48 8.73 -9.59
C PRO A 2 21.52 8.73 -8.06
N ILE A 3 20.38 9.04 -7.43
CA ILE A 3 20.24 8.98 -5.97
C ILE A 3 19.87 7.54 -5.61
N GLU A 4 20.62 6.92 -4.69
CA GLU A 4 20.27 5.60 -4.17
C GLU A 4 19.16 5.72 -3.12
N LEU A 5 18.11 4.92 -3.28
CA LEU A 5 16.99 4.88 -2.36
C LEU A 5 17.11 3.67 -1.43
N PRO A 6 17.25 3.87 -0.10
CA PRO A 6 17.30 2.75 0.83
C PRO A 6 15.93 2.10 0.93
N ILE A 7 15.91 0.77 0.97
CA ILE A 7 14.70 -0.02 1.24
C ILE A 7 14.50 -0.08 2.76
N ARG A 8 13.34 0.38 3.22
CA ARG A 8 12.98 0.40 4.65
C ARG A 8 11.91 -0.66 4.95
N PRO A 9 11.80 -1.20 6.17
CA PRO A 9 10.66 -2.04 6.54
C PRO A 9 9.35 -1.24 6.43
N LEU A 10 8.28 -1.88 5.96
CA LEU A 10 6.94 -1.28 6.00
C LEU A 10 6.37 -1.39 7.42
N THR A 11 6.00 -0.25 7.99
CA THR A 11 5.25 -0.15 9.26
C THR A 11 4.14 0.88 9.12
N ALA A 12 3.05 0.71 9.87
CA ALA A 12 1.96 1.71 9.89
C ALA A 12 2.48 3.12 10.21
N GLN A 13 3.37 3.26 11.19
CA GLN A 13 3.94 4.56 11.57
C GLN A 13 4.75 5.20 10.43
N SER A 14 5.59 4.43 9.75
CA SER A 14 6.43 4.95 8.66
C SER A 14 5.64 5.25 7.38
N PHE A 15 4.49 4.59 7.20
CA PHE A 15 3.68 4.71 6.00
C PHE A 15 2.51 5.70 6.14
N ALA A 16 2.15 6.10 7.36
CA ALA A 16 1.04 7.01 7.65
C ALA A 16 0.94 8.29 6.79
N PRO A 17 2.05 8.93 6.33
CA PRO A 17 1.93 10.08 5.43
C PRO A 17 1.42 9.75 4.02
N PHE A 18 1.44 8.48 3.63
CA PHE A 18 1.13 8.01 2.27
C PHE A 18 -0.16 7.19 2.21
N GLY A 19 -0.61 6.64 3.33
CA GLY A 19 -1.81 5.81 3.41
C GLY A 19 -1.77 4.85 4.60
N GLU A 20 -2.47 3.72 4.47
CA GLU A 20 -2.59 2.73 5.54
C GLU A 20 -1.86 1.42 5.21
N VAL A 21 -1.33 0.76 6.24
CA VAL A 21 -0.83 -0.61 6.12
C VAL A 21 -1.96 -1.57 6.45
N ILE A 22 -2.26 -2.48 5.52
CA ILE A 22 -3.27 -3.51 5.69
C ILE A 22 -2.59 -4.74 6.30
N GLU A 23 -2.65 -4.87 7.62
CA GLU A 23 -2.13 -6.04 8.34
C GLU A 23 -2.99 -6.37 9.56
N ALA A 24 -2.84 -7.59 10.08
CA ALA A 24 -3.56 -8.03 11.26
C ALA A 24 -3.05 -7.30 12.52
N ASP A 25 -3.64 -6.14 12.82
CA ASP A 25 -3.34 -5.37 14.03
C ASP A 25 -4.21 -5.83 15.22
N PRO A 26 -3.63 -6.45 16.26
CA PRO A 26 -4.36 -6.86 17.45
C PRO A 26 -5.16 -5.74 18.14
N SER A 27 -4.75 -4.47 17.97
CA SER A 27 -5.46 -3.32 18.55
C SER A 27 -6.86 -3.10 17.95
N THR A 28 -7.07 -3.56 16.70
CA THR A 28 -8.33 -3.46 15.98
C THR A 28 -9.17 -4.74 16.04
N MET A 29 -8.63 -5.80 16.65
CA MET A 29 -9.23 -7.12 16.67
C MET A 29 -10.51 -7.15 17.50
N ARG A 30 -11.55 -7.78 16.96
CA ARG A 30 -12.79 -8.09 17.68
C ARG A 30 -13.20 -9.51 17.37
N LEU A 31 -13.65 -10.23 18.38
CA LEU A 31 -14.27 -11.53 18.18
C LEU A 31 -15.67 -11.37 17.58
N ILE A 32 -15.95 -12.13 16.53
CA ILE A 32 -17.27 -12.28 15.92
C ILE A 32 -17.64 -13.77 15.88
N ASN A 33 -18.83 -14.10 15.35
CA ASN A 33 -19.31 -15.48 15.20
C ASN A 33 -19.25 -16.31 16.49
N GLY A 34 -19.71 -15.73 17.61
CA GLY A 34 -19.72 -16.40 18.91
C GLY A 34 -18.32 -16.70 19.46
N GLY A 35 -17.30 -15.93 19.07
CA GLY A 35 -15.93 -16.11 19.58
C GLY A 35 -15.02 -16.97 18.70
N THR A 36 -15.49 -17.40 17.53
CA THR A 36 -14.74 -18.33 16.65
C THR A 36 -13.95 -17.64 15.53
N THR A 37 -14.07 -16.32 15.40
CA THR A 37 -13.41 -15.58 14.31
C THR A 37 -12.88 -14.24 14.82
N GLU A 38 -11.60 -13.99 14.57
CA GLU A 38 -10.97 -12.69 14.77
C GLU A 38 -11.25 -11.78 13.57
N ARG A 39 -11.84 -10.62 13.82
CA ARG A 39 -12.04 -9.56 12.83
C ARG A 39 -11.08 -8.42 13.15
N PHE A 40 -10.06 -8.25 12.32
CA PHE A 40 -9.22 -7.05 12.29
C PHE A 40 -10.00 -5.93 11.60
N HIS A 41 -10.50 -5.00 12.40
CA HIS A 41 -11.58 -4.11 11.97
C HIS A 41 -11.06 -2.86 11.29
N ALA A 42 -11.59 -2.55 10.10
CA ALA A 42 -11.41 -1.27 9.40
C ALA A 42 -9.93 -0.90 9.19
N LEU A 43 -9.13 -1.86 8.69
CA LEU A 43 -7.70 -1.65 8.39
C LEU A 43 -7.44 -0.56 7.33
N PHE A 44 -8.44 -0.28 6.49
CA PHE A 44 -8.49 0.90 5.63
C PHE A 44 -9.94 1.20 5.26
N SER A 45 -10.18 2.40 4.72
CA SER A 45 -11.44 2.80 4.09
C SER A 45 -11.16 3.23 2.65
N SER A 46 -11.95 2.76 1.69
CA SER A 46 -11.79 3.20 0.30
C SER A 46 -12.31 4.62 0.12
N GLU A 47 -11.49 5.48 -0.47
CA GLU A 47 -11.92 6.81 -0.91
C GLU A 47 -12.25 6.75 -2.40
N ILE A 48 -13.42 7.26 -2.80
CA ILE A 48 -13.80 7.29 -4.21
C ILE A 48 -14.78 8.43 -4.48
N THR A 49 -14.52 9.18 -5.55
CA THR A 49 -15.33 10.34 -5.98
C THR A 49 -15.48 10.35 -7.50
N GLY A 50 -16.39 11.17 -8.01
CA GLY A 50 -16.68 11.31 -9.44
C GLY A 50 -17.98 10.63 -9.88
N GLU A 51 -18.45 10.98 -11.07
CA GLU A 51 -19.69 10.45 -11.63
C GLU A 51 -19.55 8.95 -11.96
N GLY A 52 -20.52 8.14 -11.51
CA GLY A 52 -20.48 6.69 -11.72
C GLY A 52 -19.39 5.96 -10.91
N ALA A 53 -18.78 6.62 -9.93
CA ALA A 53 -17.80 6.05 -9.02
C ALA A 53 -18.34 4.76 -8.36
N ARG A 54 -17.54 3.69 -8.45
CA ARG A 54 -17.80 2.43 -7.76
C ARG A 54 -16.50 1.73 -7.40
N VAL A 55 -16.51 1.02 -6.28
CA VAL A 55 -15.40 0.15 -5.90
C VAL A 55 -15.34 -1.04 -6.86
N ILE A 56 -14.14 -1.36 -7.33
CA ILE A 56 -13.88 -2.51 -8.18
C ILE A 56 -12.80 -3.39 -7.54
N VAL A 57 -12.83 -4.69 -7.84
CA VAL A 57 -11.87 -5.67 -7.33
C VAL A 57 -11.22 -6.37 -8.51
N ASN A 58 -9.90 -6.43 -8.50
CA ASN A 58 -9.10 -6.94 -9.60
C ASN A 58 -7.99 -7.86 -9.09
N ILE A 59 -7.47 -8.72 -9.98
CA ILE A 59 -6.24 -9.49 -9.74
C ILE A 59 -5.17 -8.96 -10.69
N PHE A 60 -4.07 -8.49 -10.12
CA PHE A 60 -2.90 -8.05 -10.87
C PHE A 60 -1.82 -9.14 -10.85
N ARG A 61 -1.17 -9.38 -12.00
CA ARG A 61 -0.02 -10.29 -12.12
C ARG A 61 1.14 -9.55 -12.78
N GLY A 62 1.98 -8.94 -11.95
CA GLY A 62 3.18 -8.24 -12.40
C GLY A 62 4.35 -9.19 -12.69
N GLN A 63 5.27 -8.74 -13.55
CA GLN A 63 6.58 -9.37 -13.74
C GLN A 63 7.58 -8.80 -12.72
N PRO A 64 8.50 -9.62 -12.17
CA PRO A 64 9.53 -9.14 -11.26
C PRO A 64 10.46 -8.15 -11.96
N ARG A 65 10.98 -7.19 -11.20
CA ARG A 65 11.99 -6.24 -11.70
C ARG A 65 13.40 -6.83 -11.54
N THR A 66 14.29 -6.52 -12.48
CA THR A 66 15.72 -6.80 -12.38
C THR A 66 16.40 -5.64 -11.67
N PHE A 67 17.30 -5.94 -10.73
CA PHE A 67 18.06 -4.94 -10.00
C PHE A 67 19.48 -4.79 -10.56
N PRO A 68 20.06 -3.58 -10.55
CA PRO A 68 19.48 -2.32 -10.05
C PRO A 68 18.31 -1.83 -10.93
N TYR A 69 17.26 -1.32 -10.27
CA TYR A 69 16.05 -0.83 -10.94
C TYR A 69 15.94 0.68 -10.77
N GLU A 70 15.87 1.40 -11.88
CA GLU A 70 15.64 2.85 -11.89
C GLU A 70 14.15 3.16 -11.82
N ILE A 71 13.74 3.99 -10.85
CA ILE A 71 12.38 4.52 -10.77
C ILE A 71 12.28 5.74 -11.69
N GLY A 72 11.78 5.53 -12.92
CA GLY A 72 11.65 6.58 -13.92
C GLY A 72 10.32 7.35 -13.91
N MET A 73 9.31 6.88 -13.17
CA MET A 73 8.00 7.52 -13.06
C MET A 73 7.31 7.21 -11.73
N MET A 74 6.41 8.11 -11.32
CA MET A 74 5.44 7.92 -10.24
C MET A 74 4.04 8.25 -10.78
N GLU A 75 3.02 7.59 -10.25
CA GLU A 75 1.62 7.84 -10.60
C GLU A 75 0.81 8.23 -9.36
N ARG A 76 -0.41 8.76 -9.59
CA ARG A 76 -1.38 9.07 -8.54
C ARG A 76 -2.81 8.90 -9.04
N HIS A 77 -3.75 8.72 -8.11
CA HIS A 77 -5.17 8.62 -8.36
C HIS A 77 -5.94 9.77 -7.67
N PRO A 78 -6.19 10.91 -8.35
CA PRO A 78 -6.79 12.08 -7.70
C PRO A 78 -8.23 11.92 -7.22
N LEU A 79 -8.94 10.88 -7.68
CA LEU A 79 -10.36 10.66 -7.42
C LEU A 79 -10.64 9.42 -6.55
N GLY A 80 -9.61 8.75 -6.05
CA GLY A 80 -9.81 7.65 -5.11
C GLY A 80 -8.54 6.95 -4.68
N SER A 81 -8.66 6.13 -3.63
CA SER A 81 -7.57 5.31 -3.12
C SER A 81 -7.37 4.05 -3.96
N GLN A 82 -6.22 3.40 -3.79
CA GLN A 82 -5.92 2.14 -4.45
C GLN A 82 -5.15 1.22 -3.49
N SER A 83 -5.76 0.07 -3.19
CA SER A 83 -5.13 -0.90 -2.31
C SER A 83 -4.50 -2.08 -3.07
N PHE A 84 -3.39 -2.57 -2.52
CA PHE A 84 -2.73 -3.80 -2.94
C PHE A 84 -2.46 -4.70 -1.74
N SER A 85 -2.98 -5.93 -1.80
CA SER A 85 -2.68 -7.00 -0.84
C SER A 85 -2.10 -8.22 -1.57
N PRO A 86 -0.98 -8.80 -1.11
CA PRO A 86 -0.32 -9.89 -1.80
C PRO A 86 -1.14 -11.18 -1.69
N LEU A 87 -1.53 -11.74 -2.84
CA LEU A 87 -2.15 -13.08 -2.90
C LEU A 87 -1.12 -14.22 -3.00
N SER A 88 0.14 -13.89 -3.30
CA SER A 88 1.22 -14.87 -3.51
C SER A 88 1.93 -15.30 -2.22
N GLY A 89 1.67 -14.59 -1.11
CA GLY A 89 2.43 -14.76 0.13
C GLY A 89 3.92 -14.43 -0.02
N ARG A 90 4.28 -13.55 -0.94
CA ARG A 90 5.66 -13.07 -1.14
C ARG A 90 5.77 -11.59 -0.77
N PRO A 91 6.92 -11.15 -0.24
CA PRO A 91 7.14 -9.73 -0.01
C PRO A 91 7.21 -8.97 -1.35
N PHE A 92 6.95 -7.66 -1.29
CA PHE A 92 7.03 -6.78 -2.44
C PHE A 92 7.53 -5.39 -2.01
N LEU A 93 8.04 -4.62 -2.97
CA LEU A 93 8.47 -3.25 -2.74
C LEU A 93 7.33 -2.29 -3.06
N VAL A 94 7.14 -1.30 -2.19
CA VAL A 94 6.23 -0.18 -2.36
C VAL A 94 7.07 1.09 -2.47
N ALA A 95 6.94 1.81 -3.57
CA ALA A 95 7.55 3.12 -3.75
C ALA A 95 6.45 4.19 -3.70
N VAL A 96 6.62 5.19 -2.84
CA VAL A 96 5.69 6.31 -2.66
C VAL A 96 6.48 7.62 -2.63
N SER A 97 5.86 8.72 -3.04
CA SER A 97 6.46 10.05 -2.97
C SER A 97 5.51 10.99 -2.24
N PRO A 98 6.03 11.93 -1.41
CA PRO A 98 5.22 13.06 -0.97
C PRO A 98 4.84 13.92 -2.16
N GLU A 99 3.77 14.70 -2.02
CA GLU A 99 3.48 15.77 -2.98
C GLU A 99 4.37 16.99 -2.69
N GLU A 100 5.03 17.48 -3.73
CA GLU A 100 5.83 18.71 -3.73
C GLU A 100 5.40 19.54 -4.95
N ASP A 101 4.71 20.67 -4.74
CA ASP A 101 4.23 21.58 -5.79
C ASP A 101 3.41 20.88 -6.91
N GLY A 102 2.54 19.94 -6.52
CA GLY A 102 1.71 19.17 -7.44
C GLY A 102 2.47 18.11 -8.26
N LYS A 103 3.73 17.82 -7.89
CA LYS A 103 4.60 16.80 -8.48
C LYS A 103 5.05 15.80 -7.40
N PRO A 104 5.49 14.59 -7.79
CA PRO A 104 6.11 13.68 -6.84
C PRO A 104 7.46 14.25 -6.36
N GLY A 105 7.60 14.37 -5.04
CA GLY A 105 8.88 14.60 -4.37
C GLY A 105 9.78 13.36 -4.41
N GLN A 106 10.87 13.37 -3.63
CA GLN A 106 11.82 12.25 -3.59
C GLN A 106 11.12 10.94 -3.14
N PRO A 107 11.20 9.85 -3.92
CA PRO A 107 10.56 8.60 -3.54
C PRO A 107 11.14 7.97 -2.27
N GLN A 108 10.28 7.30 -1.51
CA GLN A 108 10.61 6.45 -0.39
C GLN A 108 10.21 5.01 -0.73
N VAL A 109 11.08 4.06 -0.40
CA VAL A 109 10.89 2.65 -0.75
C VAL A 109 10.72 1.82 0.52
N PHE A 110 9.62 1.08 0.58
CA PHE A 110 9.28 0.18 1.68
C PHE A 110 9.26 -1.27 1.20
N LEU A 111 9.75 -2.18 2.04
CA LEU A 111 9.59 -3.63 1.88
C LEU A 111 8.37 -4.06 2.69
N ALA A 112 7.28 -4.35 1.98
CA ALA A 112 6.11 -4.99 2.54
C ALA A 112 6.36 -6.49 2.69
N SER A 113 6.06 -7.03 3.86
CA SER A 113 6.12 -8.47 4.10
C SER A 113 5.01 -9.21 3.34
N ALA A 114 5.09 -10.54 3.32
CA ALA A 114 4.13 -11.42 2.64
C ALA A 114 2.66 -11.30 3.12
N HIS A 115 2.43 -10.65 4.27
CA HIS A 115 1.12 -10.52 4.92
C HIS A 115 0.64 -9.07 5.05
N GLN A 116 1.42 -8.12 4.53
CA GLN A 116 1.09 -6.70 4.55
C GLN A 116 0.56 -6.29 3.19
N GLY A 117 -0.55 -5.56 3.17
CA GLY A 117 -0.97 -4.74 2.04
C GLY A 117 -0.76 -3.26 2.32
N VAL A 118 -1.07 -2.44 1.33
CA VAL A 118 -1.13 -0.97 1.45
C VAL A 118 -2.43 -0.47 0.83
N ASN A 119 -2.94 0.66 1.32
CA ASN A 119 -3.97 1.50 0.69
C ASN A 119 -3.48 2.93 0.62
#